data_AF-A0A0F9LKN1-F1
#
_entry.id   AF-A0A0F9LKN1-F1
#
_cell.length_a   1.000
_cell.length_b   1.000
_cell.length_c   1.000
_cell.angle_alpha   90.00
_cell.angle_beta   90.00
_cell.angle_gamma   90.00
#
_symmetry.space_group_name_H-M   'P 1'
#
loop_
_entity.id
_entity.type
_entity.pdbx_description
1 polymer ?
#
loop_
_entity_poly.entity_id
_entity_poly.type
_entity_poly.pdbx_seq_one_letter_code
_entity_poly.pdbx_strand_id
1 'polypeptide(L)'
;MPYKLIEGEKIKDWKGFVDSSAIYVAIVDEGFCDNMICLEQTLYAKSINIPSILVIKEGINQTIPDLFDGLNLIETLYYNDSNRKEVMKKLGKKLKEIKIKLDKEFSRENET
;
A
#
# COMPACT_ATOMS: atom_id res chain seq x y z
N MET A 1 -12.32 -2.72 11.29
CA MET A 1 -12.75 -3.34 10.00
C MET A 1 -11.79 -4.47 9.61
N PRO A 2 -12.22 -5.53 8.89
CA PRO A 2 -11.32 -6.59 8.40
C PRO A 2 -10.62 -6.13 7.11
N TYR A 3 -9.31 -6.33 7.01
CA TYR A 3 -8.52 -5.97 5.83
C TYR A 3 -8.79 -6.95 4.70
N LYS A 4 -9.05 -6.43 3.49
CA LYS A 4 -9.09 -7.23 2.25
C LYS A 4 -7.82 -6.95 1.46
N LEU A 5 -7.09 -8.03 1.14
CA LEU A 5 -6.02 -8.00 0.15
C LEU A 5 -6.66 -7.72 -1.21
N ILE A 6 -6.16 -6.71 -1.94
CA ILE A 6 -6.71 -6.31 -3.24
C ILE A 6 -5.91 -7.03 -4.33
N GLU A 7 -6.53 -7.99 -5.00
CA GLU A 7 -6.08 -8.51 -6.29
C GLU A 7 -6.72 -7.67 -7.40
N GLY A 8 -5.92 -7.00 -8.21
CA GLY A 8 -6.34 -5.92 -9.10
C GLY A 8 -7.36 -6.27 -10.19
N GLU A 9 -7.62 -7.55 -10.48
CA GLU A 9 -8.41 -7.96 -11.65
C GLU A 9 -9.95 -7.98 -11.45
N LYS A 10 -10.50 -7.72 -10.25
CA LYS A 10 -11.95 -7.97 -9.98
C LYS A 10 -12.74 -6.87 -9.27
N ILE A 11 -12.32 -5.61 -9.28
CA ILE A 11 -13.04 -4.55 -8.55
C ILE A 11 -13.57 -3.47 -9.51
N LYS A 12 -14.89 -3.46 -9.73
CA LYS A 12 -15.59 -2.40 -10.48
C LYS A 12 -15.60 -1.04 -9.75
N ASP A 13 -15.40 -1.03 -8.43
CA ASP A 13 -15.39 0.18 -7.58
C ASP A 13 -14.12 0.25 -6.71
N TRP A 14 -12.94 0.17 -7.33
CA TRP A 14 -11.68 0.18 -6.59
C TRP A 14 -11.47 1.50 -5.82
N LYS A 15 -12.11 2.59 -6.25
CA LYS A 15 -12.06 3.91 -5.61
C LYS A 15 -12.70 3.89 -4.22
N GLY A 16 -13.91 3.34 -4.08
CA GLY A 16 -14.55 3.19 -2.77
C GLY A 16 -13.76 2.31 -1.79
N PHE A 17 -12.97 1.36 -2.30
CA PHE A 17 -12.04 0.57 -1.46
C PHE A 17 -10.83 1.37 -1.01
N VAL A 18 -10.26 2.22 -1.87
CA VAL A 18 -9.14 3.09 -1.47
C VAL A 18 -9.61 4.13 -0.44
N ASP A 19 -10.79 4.71 -0.61
CA ASP A 19 -11.37 5.69 0.33
C ASP A 19 -11.65 5.09 1.72
N SER A 20 -12.02 3.81 1.78
CA SER A 20 -12.28 3.10 3.04
C SER A 20 -11.03 2.43 3.64
N SER A 21 -9.88 2.54 2.97
CA SER A 21 -8.63 1.97 3.43
C SER A 21 -7.89 2.95 4.34
N ALA A 22 -7.36 2.44 5.44
CA ALA A 22 -6.50 3.24 6.33
C ALA A 22 -5.05 3.34 5.83
N ILE A 23 -4.67 2.48 4.88
CA ILE A 23 -3.33 2.42 4.34
C ILE A 23 -3.37 1.88 2.90
N TYR A 24 -2.55 2.46 2.04
CA TYR A 24 -2.27 1.95 0.70
C TYR A 24 -0.99 1.12 0.70
N VAL A 25 -1.00 -0.02 0.01
CA VAL A 25 0.19 -0.86 -0.15
C VAL A 25 0.39 -1.14 -1.62
N ALA A 26 1.53 -0.71 -2.17
CA ALA A 26 1.92 -1.05 -3.54
C ALA A 26 3.05 -2.08 -3.52
N ILE A 27 2.81 -3.23 -4.15
CA ILE A 27 3.85 -4.22 -4.44
C ILE A 27 4.33 -3.94 -5.87
N VAL A 28 5.54 -3.41 -5.99
CA VAL A 28 6.14 -2.99 -7.25
C VAL A 28 7.04 -4.12 -7.74
N ASP A 29 6.55 -4.86 -8.73
CA ASP A 29 7.27 -5.94 -9.41
C ASP A 29 7.27 -5.74 -10.94
N GLU A 30 7.74 -6.76 -11.66
CA GLU A 30 7.75 -6.76 -13.12
C GLU A 30 6.29 -6.71 -13.63
N GLY A 31 5.94 -5.63 -14.32
CA GLY A 31 4.62 -5.37 -14.87
C GLY A 31 3.76 -4.39 -14.07
N PHE A 32 4.22 -3.92 -12.89
CA PHE A 32 3.47 -2.96 -12.08
C PHE A 32 3.16 -1.67 -12.86
N CYS A 33 4.18 -1.11 -13.52
CA CYS A 33 4.03 0.13 -14.28
C CYS A 33 3.32 -0.07 -15.63
N ASP A 34 3.22 -1.30 -16.11
CA ASP A 34 2.45 -1.65 -17.31
C ASP A 34 0.96 -1.85 -17.00
N ASN A 35 0.60 -1.98 -15.71
CA ASN A 35 -0.75 -2.16 -15.26
C ASN A 35 -1.44 -0.82 -14.96
N MET A 36 -2.34 -0.41 -15.85
CA MET A 36 -3.09 0.85 -15.73
C MET A 36 -3.86 0.97 -14.40
N ILE A 37 -4.38 -0.14 -13.85
CA ILE A 37 -5.09 -0.11 -12.56
C ILE A 37 -4.12 0.21 -11.41
N CYS A 38 -2.90 -0.35 -11.44
CA CYS A 38 -1.87 -0.05 -10.45
C CYS A 38 -1.48 1.43 -10.47
N LEU A 39 -1.35 2.00 -11.66
CA LEU A 39 -1.08 3.43 -11.84
C LEU A 39 -2.22 4.30 -11.31
N GLU A 40 -3.47 4.00 -11.70
CA GLU A 40 -4.65 4.73 -11.24
C GLU A 40 -4.80 4.67 -9.72
N GLN A 41 -4.60 3.50 -9.12
CA GLN A 41 -4.63 3.34 -7.66
C GLN A 41 -3.54 4.16 -6.96
N THR A 42 -2.32 4.15 -7.51
CA THR A 42 -1.19 4.91 -6.96
C THR A 42 -1.45 6.42 -7.00
N LEU A 43 -1.92 6.92 -8.15
CA LEU A 43 -2.25 8.34 -8.34
C LEU A 43 -3.42 8.76 -7.46
N TYR A 44 -4.42 7.90 -7.30
CA TYR A 44 -5.56 8.19 -6.45
C TYR A 44 -5.16 8.22 -4.97
N ALA A 45 -4.40 7.22 -4.50
CA ALA A 45 -3.83 7.18 -3.16
C ALA A 45 -3.03 8.45 -2.85
N LYS A 46 -2.19 8.89 -3.79
CA LYS A 46 -1.48 10.17 -3.72
C LYS A 46 -2.43 11.36 -3.61
N SER A 47 -3.49 11.42 -4.42
CA SER A 47 -4.44 12.54 -4.42
C SER A 47 -5.20 12.72 -3.11
N ILE A 48 -5.52 11.62 -2.41
CA ILE A 48 -6.20 11.65 -1.11
C ILE A 48 -5.22 11.62 0.07
N ASN A 49 -3.92 11.67 -0.20
CA ASN A 49 -2.84 11.67 0.78
C ASN A 49 -2.87 10.49 1.76
N ILE A 50 -3.31 9.31 1.30
CA ILE A 50 -3.43 8.11 2.14
C ILE A 50 -2.03 7.62 2.58
N PRO A 51 -1.84 7.26 3.86
CA PRO A 51 -0.59 6.67 4.31
C PRO A 51 -0.24 5.42 3.48
N SER A 52 1.00 5.33 3.02
CA SER A 52 1.39 4.38 1.96
C SER A 52 2.64 3.56 2.34
N ILE A 53 2.66 2.28 1.97
CA ILE A 53 3.84 1.41 2.05
C ILE A 53 4.17 0.91 0.65
N LEU A 54 5.43 1.05 0.26
CA LEU A 54 5.95 0.46 -0.98
C LEU A 54 6.72 -0.81 -0.69
N VAL A 55 6.52 -1.83 -1.53
CA VAL A 55 7.24 -3.10 -1.48
C VAL A 55 7.83 -3.36 -2.86
N ILE A 56 9.12 -3.07 -3.04
CA ILE A 56 9.78 -3.00 -4.34
C ILE A 56 10.63 -4.25 -4.57
N LYS A 57 10.45 -4.92 -5.71
CA LYS A 57 11.34 -6.01 -6.14
C LYS A 57 12.69 -5.44 -6.55
N GLU A 58 13.77 -5.93 -5.96
CA GLU A 58 15.14 -5.56 -6.33
C GLU A 58 15.43 -5.94 -7.78
N GLY A 59 16.16 -5.08 -8.48
CA GLY A 59 16.59 -5.33 -9.86
C GLY A 59 15.54 -5.05 -10.94
N ILE A 60 14.35 -4.54 -10.59
CA ILE A 60 13.40 -4.06 -11.60
C ILE A 60 13.78 -2.65 -12.07
N ASN A 61 13.85 -2.47 -13.38
CA ASN A 61 14.14 -1.19 -14.04
C ASN A 61 12.87 -0.56 -14.64
N GLN A 62 11.72 -0.79 -14.01
CA GLN A 62 10.42 -0.33 -14.50
C GLN A 62 9.90 0.88 -13.70
N THR A 63 10.74 1.86 -13.42
CA THR A 63 10.30 3.08 -12.71
C THR A 63 9.77 4.11 -13.69
N ILE A 64 8.48 4.44 -13.57
CA ILE A 64 7.94 5.70 -14.09
C ILE A 64 8.53 6.80 -13.20
N PRO A 65 9.22 7.81 -13.76
CA PRO A 65 9.73 8.94 -12.99
C PRO A 65 8.62 9.57 -12.16
N ASP A 66 8.90 9.86 -10.89
CA ASP A 66 8.04 10.61 -9.98
C ASP A 66 6.67 9.98 -9.67
N LEU A 67 6.42 8.74 -10.08
CA LEU A 67 5.15 8.05 -9.79
C LEU A 67 4.87 7.98 -8.29
N PHE A 68 5.90 7.68 -7.51
CA PHE A 68 5.82 7.55 -6.06
C PHE A 68 6.13 8.86 -5.33
N ASP A 69 6.62 9.88 -6.03
CA ASP A 69 6.93 11.17 -5.42
C ASP A 69 5.64 11.85 -4.94
N GLY A 70 5.67 12.40 -3.73
CA GLY A 70 4.48 13.00 -3.12
C GLY A 70 3.45 12.00 -2.59
N LEU A 71 3.72 10.70 -2.60
CA LEU A 71 2.98 9.76 -1.74
C LEU A 71 3.32 10.03 -0.27
N ASN A 72 2.32 9.86 0.60
CA ASN A 72 2.49 9.86 2.04
C ASN A 72 3.17 8.56 2.50
N LEU A 73 4.47 8.43 2.22
CA LEU A 73 5.23 7.20 2.43
C LEU A 73 5.56 7.00 3.91
N ILE A 74 5.04 5.92 4.48
CA ILE A 74 5.36 5.45 5.83
C ILE A 74 6.63 4.60 5.80
N GLU A 75 6.75 3.72 4.79
CA GLU A 75 7.86 2.77 4.71
C GLU A 75 8.06 2.27 3.28
N THR A 76 9.30 1.97 2.94
CA THR A 76 9.67 1.27 1.70
C THR A 76 10.43 0.00 2.07
N LEU A 77 9.98 -1.13 1.52
CA LEU A 77 10.58 -2.44 1.72
C LEU A 77 11.11 -2.95 0.40
N TYR A 78 12.33 -3.48 0.38
CA TYR A 78 12.92 -4.10 -0.80
C TYR A 78 12.90 -5.62 -0.66
N TYR A 79 12.54 -6.34 -1.72
CA TYR A 79 12.57 -7.79 -1.74
C TYR A 79 13.21 -8.36 -3.00
N ASN A 80 13.81 -9.53 -2.86
CA ASN A 80 14.22 -10.41 -3.95
C ASN A 80 13.65 -11.81 -3.69
N ASP A 81 13.90 -12.74 -4.61
CA ASP A 81 13.35 -14.10 -4.51
C ASP A 81 13.84 -14.85 -3.26
N SER A 82 15.02 -14.51 -2.73
CA SER A 82 15.59 -15.14 -1.54
C SER A 82 14.96 -14.62 -0.24
N ASN A 83 14.59 -13.34 -0.16
CA ASN A 83 14.09 -12.73 1.08
C ASN A 83 12.59 -12.41 1.07
N ARG A 84 11.88 -12.66 -0.04
CA ARG A 84 10.45 -12.34 -0.23
C ARG A 84 9.57 -12.74 0.97
N LYS A 85 9.75 -13.95 1.49
CA LYS A 85 8.97 -14.44 2.66
C LYS A 85 9.22 -13.61 3.91
N GLU A 86 10.46 -13.21 4.16
CA GLU A 86 10.82 -12.38 5.30
C GLU A 86 10.23 -10.97 5.16
N VAL A 87 10.33 -10.38 3.97
CA VAL A 87 9.79 -9.04 3.69
C VAL A 87 8.27 -9.02 3.83
N MET A 88 7.57 -10.02 3.31
CA MET A 88 6.11 -10.13 3.48
C MET A 88 5.72 -10.32 4.97
N LYS A 89 6.56 -11.00 5.76
CA LYS A 89 6.36 -11.11 7.21
C LYS A 89 6.57 -9.76 7.91
N LYS A 90 7.55 -8.95 7.49
CA LYS A 90 7.78 -7.58 8.00
C LYS A 90 6.59 -6.68 7.66
N LEU A 91 6.14 -6.70 6.40
CA LEU A 91 4.93 -6.00 5.96
C LEU A 91 3.72 -6.35 6.84
N GLY A 92 3.47 -7.65 7.05
CA GLY A 92 2.37 -8.11 7.89
C GLY A 92 2.47 -7.65 9.34
N LYS A 93 3.67 -7.57 9.93
CA LYS A 93 3.88 -6.99 11.27
C LYS A 93 3.57 -5.49 11.29
N LYS A 94 4.06 -4.74 10.29
CA LYS A 94 3.83 -3.30 10.18
C LYS A 94 2.35 -2.95 10.06
N LEU A 95 1.62 -3.68 9.23
CA LEU A 95 0.16 -3.50 9.09
C LEU A 95 -0.58 -3.73 10.42
N LYS A 96 -0.13 -4.71 11.23
CA LYS A 96 -0.69 -4.95 12.56
C LYS A 96 -0.39 -3.81 13.54
N GLU A 97 0.82 -3.25 13.51
CA GLU A 97 1.18 -2.12 14.36
C GLU A 97 0.37 -0.87 14.01
N ILE A 98 0.19 -0.60 12.72
CA ILE A 98 -0.61 0.52 12.22
C ILE A 98 -2.07 0.35 12.63
N LYS A 99 -2.61 -0.87 12.50
CA LYS A 99 -3.94 -1.20 13.03
C LYS A 99 -4.06 -0.84 14.51
N ILE A 100 -3.12 -1.31 15.34
CA ILE A 100 -3.18 -1.09 16.79
C ILE A 100 -3.13 0.41 17.13
N LYS A 101 -2.34 1.21 16.38
CA LYS A 101 -2.30 2.66 16.57
C LYS A 101 -3.64 3.31 16.22
N LEU A 102 -4.20 2.99 15.06
CA LEU A 102 -5.50 3.51 14.62
C LEU A 102 -6.61 3.10 15.60
N ASP A 103 -6.68 1.83 15.99
CA ASP A 103 -7.68 1.33 16.95
C ASP A 103 -7.59 2.09 18.29
N LYS A 104 -6.39 2.47 18.75
CA LYS A 104 -6.19 3.27 19.97
C LYS A 104 -6.61 4.73 19.80
N GLU A 105 -6.36 5.32 18.63
CA GLU A 105 -6.75 6.70 18.33
C GLU A 105 -8.29 6.82 18.25
N PHE A 106 -8.95 5.89 17.55
CA PHE A 106 -10.41 5.80 17.49
C PHE A 106 -11.07 5.49 18.84
N SER A 107 -10.40 4.74 19.72
CA SER A 107 -10.93 4.47 21.07
C SER A 107 -10.91 5.73 21.95
N ARG A 108 -9.97 6.66 21.70
CA ARG A 108 -9.85 7.92 22.46
C ARG A 108 -10.82 8.99 21.98
N GLU A 109 -11.13 9.03 20.68
CA GLU A 109 -12.10 9.99 20.13
C GLU A 109 -13.55 9.71 20.57
N ASN A 110 -13.87 8.48 20.97
CA ASN A 110 -15.20 8.11 21.47
C ASN A 110 -15.39 8.29 22.98
N GLU A 111 -14.38 8.82 23.69
CA GLU A 111 -14.43 9.12 25.15
C GLU A 111 -14.58 10.62 25.46
N THR A 112 -14.80 11.47 24.45
CA THR A 112 -15.07 12.93 24.58
C THR A 112 -16.38 13.32 23.91
#